data_AF-A0AAU2EI41-F1
#
_entry.id   AF-A0AAU2EI41-F1
#
_cell.length_a   1.000
_cell.length_b   1.000
_cell.length_c   1.000
_cell.angle_alpha   90.00
_cell.angle_beta   90.00
_cell.angle_gamma   90.00
#
_symmetry.space_group_name_H-M   'P 1'
#
loop_
_entity.id
_entity.type
_entity.pdbx_description
1 polymer ?
#
loop_
_entity_poly.entity_id
_entity_poly.type
_entity_poly.pdbx_seq_one_letter_code
_entity_poly.pdbx_strand_id
1 'polypeptide(L)' 'MSNETTARMGGNLGYDVVFPIDAMHTFAMAGPDGERIPAEQLAKATGAVLHAMRFAKVVDTEAVLKAV' A
#
# COMPACT_ATOMS: atom_id res chain seq x y z
N MET A 1 -3.71 -7.83 1.82
CA MET A 1 -4.78 -7.11 1.10
C MET A 1 -4.60 -7.32 -0.40
N SER A 2 -5.66 -7.46 -1.20
CA SER A 2 -5.52 -7.73 -2.65
C SER A 2 -4.82 -6.61 -3.43
N ASN A 3 -5.03 -5.35 -3.05
CA ASN A 3 -4.37 -4.19 -3.65
C ASN A 3 -2.83 -4.22 -3.50
N GLU A 4 -2.31 -4.63 -2.34
CA GLU A 4 -0.88 -4.77 -2.10
C GLU A 4 -0.26 -5.85 -3.00
N THR A 5 -0.91 -7.01 -3.10
CA THR A 5 -0.46 -8.08 -3.99
C THR A 5 -0.41 -7.60 -5.44
N THR A 6 -1.45 -6.90 -5.90
CA THR A 6 -1.46 -6.31 -7.25
C THR A 6 -0.33 -5.30 -7.44
N ALA A 7 -0.07 -4.42 -6.46
CA ALA A 7 1.01 -3.44 -6.55
C ALA A 7 2.39 -4.10 -6.64
N ARG A 8 2.64 -5.13 -5.80
CA ARG A 8 3.88 -5.93 -5.85
C ARG A 8 4.07 -6.59 -7.20
N MET A 9 3.02 -7.25 -7.71
CA MET A 9 3.10 -7.93 -9.00
C MET A 9 3.28 -6.96 -10.15
N GLY A 10 2.61 -5.80 -10.13
CA GLY A 10 2.81 -4.74 -11.13
C GLY A 10 4.26 -4.25 -11.16
N GLY A 11 4.84 -3.94 -10.00
CA GLY A 11 6.24 -3.53 -9.89
C GLY A 11 7.22 -4.61 -10.38
N ASN A 12 7.00 -5.87 -10.00
CA ASN A 12 7.82 -7.00 -10.46
C ASN A 12 7.79 -7.21 -11.97
N LEU A 13 6.65 -6.92 -12.61
CA LEU A 13 6.47 -7.01 -14.06
C LEU A 13 7.01 -5.79 -14.81
N GLY A 14 7.52 -4.78 -14.11
CA GLY A 14 8.12 -3.59 -14.70
C GLY A 14 7.14 -2.44 -15.00
N TYR A 15 5.92 -2.49 -14.47
CA TYR A 15 5.00 -1.35 -14.56
C TYR A 15 5.43 -0.23 -13.60
N ASP A 16 5.22 1.03 -14.02
CA ASP A 16 5.32 2.18 -13.11
C ASP A 16 4.02 2.30 -12.30
N VAL A 17 3.97 1.61 -11.16
CA VAL A 17 2.77 1.52 -10.33
C VAL A 17 2.64 2.76 -9.44
N VAL A 18 1.51 3.45 -9.53
CA VAL A 18 1.12 4.52 -8.59
C VAL A 18 0.13 3.95 -7.57
N PHE A 19 0.38 4.20 -6.28
CA PHE A 19 -0.43 3.66 -5.18
C PHE A 19 -0.94 4.79 -4.27
N PRO A 20 -2.17 5.31 -4.47
CA PRO A 20 -2.76 6.35 -3.63
C PRO A 20 -3.23 5.77 -2.28
N ILE A 21 -2.41 5.90 -1.24
CA ILE A 21 -2.61 5.19 0.05
C ILE A 21 -3.88 5.64 0.79
N ASP A 22 -4.27 6.90 0.63
CA ASP A 22 -5.48 7.50 1.21
C ASP A 22 -6.78 7.05 0.54
N ALA A 23 -6.70 6.44 -0.65
CA ALA A 23 -7.82 5.81 -1.34
C ALA A 23 -7.93 4.29 -1.08
N MET A 24 -7.04 3.72 -0.24
CA MET A 24 -7.01 2.29 0.06
C MET A 24 -7.62 2.01 1.43
N HIS A 25 -8.16 0.80 1.62
CA HIS A 25 -8.73 0.39 2.89
C HIS A 25 -8.24 -1.00 3.33
N THR A 26 -8.08 -1.15 4.64
CA THR A 26 -7.78 -2.40 5.32
C THR A 26 -8.53 -2.49 6.63
N PHE A 27 -8.50 -3.67 7.25
CA PHE A 27 -9.15 -3.93 8.52
C PHE A 27 -8.11 -4.27 9.58
N ALA A 28 -8.48 -4.07 10.85
CA ALA A 28 -7.66 -4.55 11.97
C ALA A 28 -7.60 -6.08 11.93
N MET A 29 -6.42 -6.65 12.15
CA MET A 29 -6.18 -8.09 12.08
C MET A 29 -5.30 -8.53 13.25
N ALA A 30 -5.44 -9.78 13.67
CA ALA A 30 -4.54 -10.37 14.65
C ALA A 30 -3.22 -10.77 13.96
N GLY A 31 -2.08 -10.43 14.58
CA GLY A 31 -0.77 -10.93 14.20
C GLY A 31 -0.60 -12.42 14.56
N PRO A 32 0.51 -13.05 14.14
CA PRO A 32 0.80 -14.46 14.44
C PRO A 32 0.89 -14.78 15.94
N ASP A 33 1.17 -13.78 16.76
CA ASP A 33 1.21 -13.82 18.22
C ASP A 33 -0.14 -13.52 18.88
N GLY A 34 -1.19 -13.26 18.09
CA GLY A 34 -2.52 -12.91 18.55
C GLY A 34 -2.69 -11.42 18.88
N GLU A 35 -1.66 -10.58 18.73
CA GLU A 35 -1.78 -9.14 18.96
C GLU A 35 -2.71 -8.52 17.92
N ARG A 36 -3.70 -7.74 18.36
CA ARG A 36 -4.61 -7.04 17.45
C ARG A 36 -3.93 -5.79 16.90
N ILE A 37 -3.57 -5.81 15.62
CA ILE A 37 -2.97 -4.67 14.93
C ILE A 37 -4.09 -3.78 14.35
N PRO A 38 -4.12 -2.47 14.67
CA PRO A 38 -5.08 -1.54 14.08
C PRO A 38 -4.95 -1.41 12.56
N ALA A 39 -6.07 -1.18 11.88
CA ALA A 39 -6.12 -1.00 10.43
C ALA A 39 -5.18 0.11 9.94
N GLU A 40 -5.13 1.24 10.64
CA GLU A 40 -4.26 2.37 10.30
C GLU A 40 -2.77 2.00 10.33
N GLN A 41 -2.36 1.20 11.32
CA GLN A 41 -0.98 0.75 11.43
C GLN A 41 -0.61 -0.21 10.30
N LEU A 42 -1.52 -1.11 9.92
CA LEU A 42 -1.34 -2.00 8.77
C LEU A 42 -1.26 -1.22 7.45
N ALA A 43 -2.12 -0.22 7.25
CA ALA A 43 -2.09 0.64 6.06
C ALA A 43 -0.74 1.39 5.96
N LYS A 44 -0.26 1.96 7.07
CA LYS A 44 1.07 2.61 7.12
C LYS A 44 2.20 1.64 6.81
N ALA A 45 2.17 0.43 7.38
CA ALA A 45 3.18 -0.59 7.13
C ALA A 45 3.21 -1.03 5.66
N THR A 46 2.05 -1.29 5.05
CA THR A 46 1.95 -1.61 3.62
C THR A 46 2.52 -0.49 2.76
N GLY A 47 2.16 0.77 3.02
CA GLY A 47 2.70 1.92 2.30
C GLY A 47 4.23 2.01 2.40
N ALA A 48 4.78 1.84 3.61
CA ALA A 48 6.23 1.86 3.82
C ALA A 48 6.94 0.76 3.03
N VAL A 49 6.43 -0.48 3.05
CA VAL A 49 7.04 -1.62 2.35
C VAL A 49 6.95 -1.46 0.83
N LEU A 50 5.79 -1.07 0.29
CA LEU A 50 5.62 -0.86 -1.16
C LEU A 50 6.57 0.22 -1.69
N HIS A 51 6.75 1.32 -0.95
CA HIS A 51 7.65 2.40 -1.30
C HIS A 51 9.12 1.97 -1.19
N ALA A 52 9.55 1.48 -0.02
CA ALA A 52 10.95 1.19 0.28
C ALA A 52 11.50 0.06 -0.60
N MET A 53 10.69 -0.97 -0.86
CA MET A 53 11.07 -2.09 -1.71
C MET A 53 10.84 -1.83 -3.21
N ARG A 54 10.46 -0.60 -3.59
CA ARG A 54 10.33 -0.16 -4.99
C ARG A 54 9.27 -0.93 -5.80
N PHE A 55 8.23 -1.42 -5.15
CA PHE A 55 7.09 -2.04 -5.83
C PHE A 55 6.14 -1.01 -6.43
N ALA A 56 6.00 0.16 -5.80
CA ALA A 56 5.13 1.23 -6.26
C ALA A 56 5.60 2.61 -5.77
N LYS A 57 5.20 3.65 -6.49
CA LYS A 57 5.22 5.04 -6.03
C LYS A 57 4.00 5.29 -5.14
N VAL A 58 4.21 5.25 -3.83
CA VAL A 58 3.18 5.56 -2.84
C VAL A 58 2.97 7.07 -2.77
N VAL A 59 1.72 7.51 -2.95
CA VAL A 59 1.29 8.92 -2.99
C VAL A 59 -0.05 9.10 -2.27
N ASP A 60 -0.52 10.33 -2.14
CA ASP A 60 -1.92 10.64 -1.85
C ASP A 60 -2.73 10.88 -3.13
N THR A 61 -4.05 10.93 -3.00
CA THR A 61 -4.98 11.14 -4.12
C THR A 61 -4.83 12.54 -4.71
N GLU A 62 -4.48 13.53 -3.88
CA GLU A 62 -4.24 14.91 -4.35
C GLU A 62 -3.06 14.98 -5.34
N ALA A 63 -1.97 14.28 -5.05
CA ALA A 63 -0.81 14.20 -5.94
C ALA A 63 -1.14 13.49 -7.27
N VAL A 64 -2.04 12.51 -7.26
CA VAL A 64 -2.53 11.86 -8.49
C VAL A 64 -3.31 12.87 -9.33
N LEU A 65 -4.24 13.62 -8.72
CA LEU A 65 -5.08 14.59 -9.43
C LEU A 65 -4.26 15.76 -10.01
N LYS A 66 -3.17 16.17 -9.34
CA LYS A 66 -2.26 17.22 -9.82
C LYS A 66 -1.35 16.79 -10.97
N ALA A 67 -1.19 15.49 -11.20
CA ALA A 67 -0.32 14.95 -12.24
C ALA A 67 -1.01 14.81 -13.61
N VAL A 68 -2.32 15.09 -13.67
CA VAL A 68 -3.14 15.10 -14.90
C VAL A 68 -3.24 16.52 -15.46
#